data_AF-A0A2M6UNX0-F1
#
_entry.id   AF-A0A2M6UNX0-F1
#
_cell.length_a   1.000
_cell.length_b   1.000
_cell.length_c   1.000
_cell.angle_alpha   90.00
_cell.angle_beta   90.00
_cell.angle_gamma   90.00
#
_symmetry.space_group_name_H-M   'P 1'
#
loop_
_entity.id
_entity.type
_entity.pdbx_description
1 polymer ?
#
loop_
_entity_poly.entity_id
_entity_poly.type
_entity_poly.pdbx_seq_one_letter_code
_entity_poly.pdbx_strand_id
1 'polypeptide(L)' 'MTVVVNGQPTVVEAKEDETLAEVRKKALHDTQNVAQPPENWEIKNEAGTLLDPEKRVGEYHFGKETTLFLSLKAGVAG' A
#
# COMPACT_ATOMS: atom_id res chain seq x y z
N MET A 1 -10.16 -0.37 3.10
CA MET A 1 -8.97 -0.31 3.98
C MET A 1 -8.38 1.08 3.92
N THR A 2 -7.66 1.51 4.95
CA THR A 2 -6.93 2.79 4.92
C THR A 2 -5.50 2.55 4.47
N VAL A 3 -5.02 3.34 3.52
CA VAL A 3 -3.62 3.33 3.08
C VAL A 3 -3.03 4.71 3.33
N VAL A 4 -1.93 4.78 4.08
CA VAL A 4 -1.22 6.03 4.39
C VAL A 4 0.00 6.12 3.49
N VAL A 5 -0.01 7.09 2.57
CA VAL A 5 1.07 7.31 1.59
C VAL A 5 1.86 8.54 2.00
N ASN A 6 3.13 8.37 2.41
CA ASN A 6 3.96 9.49 2.91
C ASN A 6 3.24 10.37 3.96
N GLY A 7 2.44 9.76 4.84
CA GLY A 7 1.67 10.47 5.87
C GLY A 7 0.30 11.00 5.41
N GLN A 8 -0.06 10.90 4.13
CA GLN A 8 -1.38 11.23 3.61
C GLN A 8 -2.29 9.98 3.60
N PRO A 9 -3.36 9.93 4.41
CA PRO A 9 -4.29 8.81 4.39
C PRO A 9 -5.21 8.87 3.16
N THR A 10 -5.51 7.71 2.59
CA THR A 10 -6.57 7.51 1.58
C THR A 10 -7.32 6.21 1.88
N VAL A 11 -8.61 6.17 1.57
CA VAL A 11 -9.43 4.95 1.69
C VAL A 11 -9.42 4.25 0.35
N VAL A 12 -8.89 3.03 0.32
CA VAL A 12 -8.90 2.17 -0.87
C VAL A 12 -9.93 1.07 -0.69
N GLU A 13 -10.84 0.97 -1.66
CA GLU A 13 -11.68 -0.21 -1.83
C GLU A 13 -10.85 -1.30 -2.51
N ALA A 14 -10.61 -2.38 -1.76
CA ALA A 14 -9.82 -3.51 -2.18
C ALA A 14 -10.63 -4.80 -1.99
N LYS A 15 -10.69 -5.63 -3.02
CA LYS A 15 -11.35 -6.93 -2.98
C LYS A 15 -10.36 -8.01 -2.55
N GLU A 16 -10.86 -9.11 -2.01
CA GLU A 16 -10.03 -10.21 -1.50
C GLU A 16 -9.16 -10.86 -2.60
N ASP A 17 -9.61 -10.82 -3.85
CA ASP A 17 -8.93 -11.40 -5.00
C ASP A 17 -7.88 -10.47 -5.63
N GLU A 18 -7.89 -9.18 -5.31
CA GLU A 18 -6.90 -8.20 -5.78
C GLU A 18 -5.56 -8.37 -5.05
N THR A 19 -4.45 -8.05 -5.72
CA THR A 19 -3.12 -8.07 -5.08
C THR A 19 -2.82 -6.77 -4.34
N LEU A 20 -1.90 -6.84 -3.38
CA LEU A 20 -1.40 -5.65 -2.71
C LEU A 20 -0.70 -4.67 -3.69
N ALA A 21 -0.17 -5.15 -4.81
CA ALA A 21 0.37 -4.32 -5.88
C ALA A 21 -0.72 -3.45 -6.54
N GLU A 22 -1.94 -3.97 -6.73
CA GLU A 22 -3.07 -3.19 -7.25
C GLU A 22 -3.56 -2.16 -6.22
N VAL A 23 -3.68 -2.55 -4.95
CA VAL A 23 -4.00 -1.62 -3.84
C VAL A 23 -3.01 -0.47 -3.79
N ARG A 24 -1.71 -0.77 -3.90
CA ARG A 24 -0.64 0.22 -3.94
C ARG A 24 -0.82 1.21 -5.10
N LYS A 25 -1.09 0.72 -6.31
CA LYS A 25 -1.30 1.58 -7.49
C LYS A 25 -2.48 2.53 -7.29
N LYS A 26 -3.62 2.02 -6.80
CA LYS A 26 -4.80 2.83 -6.47
C LYS A 26 -4.46 3.93 -5.46
N ALA A 27 -3.84 3.56 -4.34
CA ALA A 27 -3.46 4.52 -3.29
C ALA A 27 -2.52 5.64 -3.78
N LEU A 28 -1.51 5.29 -4.59
CA LEU A 28 -0.57 6.27 -5.15
C LEU A 28 -1.27 7.22 -6.12
N HIS A 29 -2.15 6.71 -6.97
CA HIS A 29 -2.94 7.52 -7.90
C HIS A 29 -3.87 8.49 -7.15
N ASP A 30 -4.61 8.00 -6.16
CA ASP A 30 -5.60 8.78 -5.41
C ASP A 30 -4.95 9.89 -4.56
N THR A 31 -3.73 9.65 -4.08
CA THR A 31 -2.93 10.64 -3.33
C THR A 31 -2.00 11.47 -4.21
N GLN A 32 -2.02 11.28 -5.54
CA GLN A 32 -1.14 11.96 -6.50
C GLN A 32 0.37 11.73 -6.26
N ASN A 33 0.74 10.63 -5.59
CA ASN A 33 2.13 10.22 -5.33
C ASN A 33 2.72 9.38 -6.48
N VAL A 34 2.60 9.90 -7.71
CA VAL A 34 2.94 9.17 -8.95
C VAL A 34 4.31 9.54 -9.55
N ALA A 35 5.10 10.35 -8.84
CA ALA A 35 6.44 10.78 -9.29
C ALA A 35 7.47 9.66 -9.31
N GLN A 36 7.20 8.56 -8.61
CA GLN A 36 8.01 7.36 -8.56
C GLN A 36 7.18 6.15 -8.99
N PRO A 37 7.76 5.18 -9.71
CA PRO A 37 7.05 3.98 -10.12
C PRO A 37 6.57 3.19 -8.89
N PRO A 38 5.40 2.53 -8.94
CA PRO A 38 4.83 1.80 -7.80
C PRO A 38 5.80 0.78 -7.17
N GLU A 39 6.68 0.19 -7.98
CA GLU A 39 7.67 -0.81 -7.56
C GLU A 39 8.74 -0.24 -6.62
N ASN A 40 8.90 1.09 -6.60
CA ASN A 40 9.77 1.79 -5.67
C ASN A 40 9.13 2.03 -4.30
N TRP A 41 7.88 1.63 -4.11
CA TRP A 41 7.16 1.78 -2.84
C TRP A 41 7.02 0.44 -2.14
N GLU A 42 7.38 0.46 -0.86
CA GLU A 42 7.16 -0.62 0.10
C GLU A 42 5.78 -0.51 0.71
N ILE A 43 5.13 -1.65 0.95
CA ILE A 43 3.86 -1.72 1.68
C ILE A 43 4.06 -2.41 3.02
N LYS A 44 3.64 -1.76 4.10
CA LYS A 44 3.80 -2.25 5.48
C LYS A 44 2.46 -2.26 6.21
N ASN A 45 2.31 -3.15 7.18
CA ASN A 45 1.19 -3.09 8.12
C ASN A 45 1.50 -2.17 9.33
N GLU A 46 0.55 -2.02 10.25
CA GLU A 46 0.69 -1.23 11.48
C GLU A 46 1.83 -1.69 12.40
N ALA A 47 2.20 -2.98 12.36
CA ALA A 47 3.35 -3.51 13.10
C ALA A 47 4.70 -3.21 12.41
N GLY A 48 4.70 -2.49 11.28
CA GLY A 48 5.90 -2.20 10.48
C GLY A 48 6.41 -3.38 9.66
N THR A 49 5.65 -4.47 9.57
CA THR A 49 6.01 -5.66 8.79
C THR A 49 5.85 -5.37 7.30
N LEU A 50 6.91 -5.62 6.53
CA LEU A 50 6.85 -5.54 5.06
C LEU A 50 5.96 -6.65 4.52
N LEU A 51 5.00 -6.28 3.69
CA LEU A 51 4.09 -7.22 3.04
C LEU A 51 4.55 -7.47 1.60
N ASP A 52 4.30 -8.69 1.13
CA ASP A 52 4.54 -9.10 -0.26
C ASP A 52 3.47 -8.49 -1.19
N PRO A 53 3.85 -7.61 -2.14
CA PRO A 53 2.92 -6.98 -3.07
C PRO A 53 2.21 -7.95 -4.01
N GLU A 54 2.80 -9.13 -4.28
CA GLU A 54 2.24 -10.10 -5.22
C GLU A 54 1.15 -10.97 -4.59
N LYS A 55 1.07 -10.99 -3.25
CA LYS A 55 0.00 -11.69 -2.53
C LYS A 55 -1.33 -10.94 -2.60
N ARG A 56 -2.41 -11.70 -2.58
CA ARG A 56 -3.77 -11.19 -2.57
C ARG A 56 -4.16 -10.63 -1.20
N VAL A 57 -5.06 -9.67 -1.20
CA VAL A 57 -5.59 -9.04 0.02
C VAL A 57 -6.20 -10.09 0.96
N GLY A 58 -6.95 -11.06 0.41
CA GLY A 58 -7.61 -12.11 1.19
C GLY A 58 -6.64 -13.05 1.91
N GLU A 59 -5.41 -13.22 1.41
CA GLU A 59 -4.40 -14.10 2.02
C GLU A 59 -3.86 -13.56 3.34
N TYR A 60 -3.92 -12.25 3.56
CA TYR A 60 -3.48 -11.63 4.80
C TYR A 60 -4.54 -11.63 5.90
N HIS A 61 -5.80 -11.95 5.56
CA HIS A 61 -6.94 -11.92 6.48
C HIS A 61 -7.03 -10.60 7.28
N PHE A 62 -6.83 -9.47 6.59
CA PHE A 62 -6.92 -8.16 7.23
C PHE A 62 -8.25 -8.00 7.98
N GLY A 63 -8.21 -7.42 9.17
CA GLY A 63 -9.40 -7.09 9.93
C GLY A 63 -10.29 -6.05 9.23
N LYS A 64 -11.52 -5.87 9.72
CA LYS A 64 -12.49 -4.91 9.18
C LYS A 64 -11.94 -3.48 9.06
N GLU A 65 -11.07 -3.11 9.98
CA GLU A 65 -10.34 -1.85 9.99
C GLU A 65 -8.85 -2.19 9.93
N THR A 66 -8.23 -2.00 8.77
CA THR A 66 -6.79 -2.21 8.59
C THR A 66 -6.17 -0.95 8.01
N THR A 67 -5.00 -0.60 8.53
CA THR A 67 -4.17 0.49 8.02
C THR A 67 -2.89 -0.07 7.42
N LEU A 68 -2.64 0.24 6.16
CA LEU A 68 -1.39 -0.06 5.48
C LEU A 68 -0.61 1.22 5.24
N PHE A 69 0.72 1.11 5.19
CA PHE A 69 1.61 2.24 4.99
C PHE A 69 2.42 2.04 3.72
N LEU A 70 2.45 3.07 2.89
CA LEU A 70 3.32 3.15 1.72
C LEU A 70 4.45 4.15 1.98
N SER A 71 5.68 3.66 1.84
CA SER A 71 6.91 4.46 1.93
C SER A 71 7.83 4.12 0.77
N LEU A 72 8.55 5.12 0.25
CA LEU A 72 9.60 4.88 -0.74
C LEU A 72 10.71 3.99 -0.16
N LYS A 73 11.25 3.10 -0.99
CA LYS A 73 12.46 2.33 -0.68
C LYS A 73 13.62 3.29 -0.39
N ALA A 74 14.49 2.90 0.55
CA ALA A 74 15.70 3.65 0.84
C ALA A 74 16.55 3.86 -0.43
N GLY A 75 17.04 5.08 -0.64
CA GLY A 75 17.84 5.44 -1.81
C GLY A 75 17.05 5.82 -3.08
N VAL A 76 15.71 5.72 -3.07
CA VAL A 76 14.88 6.24 -4.17
C VAL A 76 14.45 7.69 -3.92
N ALA A 77 14.22 8.07 -2.66
CA ALA A 77 13.92 9.44 -2.30
C ALA A 77 15.19 10.30 -2.47
N GLY A 78 15.25 11.07 -3.57
CA GLY A 78 16.36 11.96 -3.93
C GLY A 78 15.87 13.05 -4.87
#